data_AF-A0A536I8D8-F1
#
_entry.id   AF-A0A536I8D8-F1
#
_cell.length_a   1.000
_cell.length_b   1.000
_cell.length_c   1.000
_cell.angle_alpha   90.00
_cell.angle_beta   90.00
_cell.angle_gamma   90.00
#
_symmetry.space_group_name_H-M   'P 1'
#
loop_
_entity.id
_entity.type
_entity.pdbx_description
1 polymer ?
#
loop_
_entity_poly.entity_id
_entity_poly.type
_entity_poly.pdbx_seq_one_letter_code
_entity_poly.pdbx_strand_id
1 'polypeptide(L)'
;MGRRRWLLVLALTFALLPQPTPRPAARATARPIVVVAANQSSNWSGYMQGRLEKGISFHAIAADWIVPKVKQRNAGEAETSLSWIGIGGGCLDAGCTIGDDTLIQAGIGHEVNDAGDPDYYAWWEIIPLPLQRTDPPLPVRAGDRVHVAIVESATTPELWTITIANLTLGQTFTHTLMYPSSFATAEWVIERPV
;
A
#
# COMPACT_ATOMS: atom_id res chain seq x y z
N MET A 1 -27.74 -48.53 -52.64
CA MET A 1 -26.56 -48.63 -51.75
C MET A 1 -25.75 -47.34 -51.82
N GLY A 2 -25.71 -46.62 -50.69
CA GLY A 2 -24.72 -45.61 -50.25
C GLY A 2 -24.22 -44.51 -51.20
N ARG A 3 -24.90 -43.36 -51.27
CA ARG A 3 -24.27 -42.10 -51.72
C ARG A 3 -23.41 -41.54 -50.57
N ARG A 4 -22.08 -41.58 -50.72
CA ARG A 4 -21.12 -40.95 -49.79
C ARG A 4 -21.26 -39.42 -49.83
N ARG A 5 -21.69 -38.82 -48.72
CA ARG A 5 -21.63 -37.38 -48.48
C ARG A 5 -20.21 -37.02 -48.04
N TRP A 6 -19.55 -36.14 -48.77
CA TRP A 6 -18.29 -35.53 -48.34
C TRP A 6 -18.62 -34.33 -47.44
N LEU A 7 -18.19 -34.38 -46.18
CA LEU A 7 -18.22 -33.23 -45.26
C LEU A 7 -16.99 -32.37 -45.54
N LEU A 8 -17.21 -31.17 -46.09
CA LEU A 8 -16.21 -30.10 -46.12
C LEU A 8 -16.10 -29.51 -44.71
N VAL A 9 -14.95 -29.74 -44.04
CA VAL A 9 -14.60 -29.04 -42.81
C VAL A 9 -13.98 -27.70 -43.20
N LEU A 10 -14.70 -26.60 -43.00
CA LEU A 10 -14.11 -25.26 -43.07
C LEU A 10 -13.24 -25.06 -41.82
N ALA A 11 -11.93 -24.96 -42.00
CA ALA A 11 -11.03 -24.47 -40.98
C ALA A 11 -11.18 -22.93 -40.90
N LEU A 12 -11.81 -22.42 -39.84
CA LEU A 12 -11.72 -21.00 -39.51
C LEU A 12 -10.33 -20.71 -38.93
N THR A 13 -9.47 -20.09 -39.73
CA THR A 13 -8.25 -19.45 -39.23
C THR A 13 -8.62 -18.17 -38.50
N PHE A 14 -8.59 -18.18 -37.17
CA PHE A 14 -8.59 -16.95 -36.38
C PHE A 14 -7.25 -16.25 -36.60
N ALA A 15 -7.26 -15.14 -37.33
CA ALA A 15 -6.13 -14.22 -37.36
C ALA A 15 -6.03 -13.56 -35.98
N LEU A 16 -4.96 -13.86 -35.22
CA LEU A 16 -4.61 -13.10 -34.02
C LEU A 16 -4.32 -11.65 -34.44
N LEU A 17 -5.23 -10.74 -34.13
CA LEU A 17 -4.92 -9.31 -34.18
C LEU A 17 -3.90 -9.02 -33.08
N PRO A 18 -2.78 -8.32 -33.38
CA PRO A 18 -1.84 -7.90 -32.35
C PRO A 18 -2.57 -7.00 -31.36
N GLN A 19 -2.61 -7.42 -30.09
CA GLN A 19 -3.18 -6.58 -29.04
C GLN A 19 -2.24 -5.39 -28.78
N PRO A 20 -2.79 -4.17 -28.59
CA PRO A 20 -1.97 -3.02 -28.23
C PRO A 20 -1.28 -3.32 -26.90
N THR A 21 0.06 -3.31 -26.90
CA THR A 21 0.85 -3.45 -25.69
C THR A 21 0.56 -2.26 -24.76
N PRO A 22 0.20 -2.48 -23.48
CA PRO A 22 -0.01 -1.38 -22.55
C PRO A 22 1.27 -0.55 -22.46
N ARG A 23 1.14 0.76 -22.73
CA ARG A 23 2.24 1.71 -22.64
C ARG A 23 2.58 1.88 -21.15
N PRO A 24 3.84 1.71 -20.72
CA PRO A 24 4.19 1.97 -19.34
C PRO A 24 3.88 3.44 -19.02
N ALA A 25 3.06 3.68 -17.99
CA ALA A 25 2.76 5.02 -17.52
C ALA A 25 4.08 5.70 -17.12
N ALA A 26 4.27 6.95 -17.54
CA ALA A 26 5.43 7.72 -17.15
C ALA A 26 5.46 7.83 -15.62
N ARG A 27 6.58 7.44 -15.00
CA ARG A 27 6.78 7.55 -13.55
C ARG A 27 6.84 9.05 -13.20
N ALA A 28 5.71 9.61 -12.78
CA ALA A 28 5.66 10.99 -12.31
C ALA A 28 6.51 11.08 -11.04
N THR A 29 7.69 11.71 -11.12
CA THR A 29 8.49 12.00 -9.94
C THR A 29 7.81 13.13 -9.17
N ALA A 30 7.28 12.82 -7.99
CA ALA A 30 6.77 13.83 -7.07
C ALA A 30 7.88 14.85 -6.75
N ARG A 31 7.51 16.14 -6.67
CA ARG A 31 8.43 17.19 -6.22
C ARG A 31 8.78 16.95 -4.73
N PRO A 32 9.96 17.38 -4.26
CA PRO A 32 10.29 17.32 -2.83
C PRO A 32 9.17 17.95 -2.00
N ILE A 33 8.73 17.26 -0.95
CA ILE A 33 7.83 17.84 0.04
C ILE A 33 8.67 18.86 0.81
N VAL A 34 8.37 20.14 0.61
CA VAL A 34 8.93 21.21 1.44
C VAL A 34 8.18 21.16 2.78
N VAL A 35 8.91 21.15 3.89
CA VAL A 35 8.30 21.21 5.23
C VAL A 35 7.61 22.57 5.37
N VAL A 36 6.30 22.56 5.18
CA VAL A 36 5.41 23.70 5.39
C VAL A 36 4.33 23.19 6.32
N ALA A 37 4.14 23.84 7.47
CA ALA A 37 3.20 23.43 8.51
C ALA A 37 3.45 22.03 9.12
N ALA A 38 4.62 21.86 9.74
CA ALA A 38 4.85 20.69 10.58
C ALA A 38 3.93 20.73 11.82
N ASN A 39 3.12 19.69 12.00
CA ASN A 39 2.34 19.45 13.21
C ASN A 39 3.02 18.38 14.07
N GLN A 40 2.74 18.37 15.37
CA GLN A 40 3.24 17.35 16.29
C GLN A 40 2.21 16.22 16.43
N SER A 41 2.70 14.99 16.42
CA SER A 41 1.92 13.80 16.78
C SER A 41 2.60 13.09 17.95
N SER A 42 1.80 12.42 18.78
CA SER A 42 2.27 11.63 19.93
C SER A 42 2.74 10.22 19.54
N ASN A 43 2.37 9.76 18.35
CA ASN A 43 2.65 8.41 17.84
C ASN A 43 3.17 8.38 16.39
N TRP A 44 2.86 9.36 15.54
CA TRP A 44 3.26 9.37 14.12
C TRP A 44 4.47 10.28 13.86
N SER A 45 5.35 9.84 12.96
CA SER A 45 6.45 10.63 12.43
C SER A 45 6.57 10.36 10.93
N GLY A 46 6.50 11.40 10.10
CA GLY A 46 6.50 11.18 8.66
C GLY A 46 6.05 12.38 7.85
N TYR A 47 5.58 12.09 6.63
CA TYR A 47 5.01 13.07 5.72
C TYR A 47 3.52 12.81 5.56
N MET A 48 2.75 13.89 5.51
CA MET A 48 1.32 13.86 5.26
C MET A 48 1.01 14.99 4.29
N GLN A 49 0.07 14.75 3.38
CA GLN A 49 -0.45 15.78 2.48
C GLN A 49 -1.97 15.77 2.54
N GLY A 50 -2.56 16.88 2.98
CA GLY A 50 -3.99 17.12 2.93
C GLY A 50 -4.47 17.59 1.55
N ARG A 51 -5.73 17.27 1.25
CA ARG A 51 -6.40 17.66 0.01
C ARG A 51 -6.64 19.15 -0.07
N LEU A 52 -6.80 19.86 1.05
CA LEU A 52 -7.14 21.28 1.05
C LEU A 52 -5.94 22.13 0.64
N GLU A 53 -4.73 21.75 1.06
CA GLU A 53 -3.50 22.44 0.63
C GLU A 53 -3.09 22.03 -0.77
N LYS A 54 -3.32 20.77 -1.15
CA LYS A 54 -2.93 20.28 -2.47
C LYS A 54 -3.93 20.65 -3.57
N GLY A 55 -5.20 20.80 -3.23
CA GLY A 55 -6.31 21.02 -4.16
C GLY A 55 -6.66 19.79 -5.00
N ILE A 56 -6.33 18.57 -4.55
CA ILE A 56 -6.61 17.30 -5.24
C ILE A 56 -7.09 16.24 -4.26
N SER A 57 -7.81 15.23 -4.77
CA SER A 57 -8.12 13.99 -4.04
C SER A 57 -7.03 12.93 -4.27
N PHE A 58 -6.81 12.06 -3.28
CA PHE A 58 -5.80 11.00 -3.35
C PHE A 58 -6.45 9.66 -3.70
N HIS A 59 -6.16 9.16 -4.90
CA HIS A 59 -6.64 7.88 -5.42
C HIS A 59 -5.55 6.81 -5.49
N ALA A 60 -4.30 7.20 -5.22
CA ALA A 60 -3.18 6.29 -5.21
C ALA A 60 -2.03 6.86 -4.36
N ILE A 61 -1.36 5.97 -3.65
CA ILE A 61 -0.08 6.23 -2.98
C ILE A 61 0.83 5.02 -3.16
N ALA A 62 2.13 5.27 -3.30
CA ALA A 62 3.13 4.21 -3.31
C ALA A 62 4.45 4.71 -2.73
N ALA A 63 5.19 3.82 -2.08
CA ALA A 63 6.51 4.09 -1.55
C ALA A 63 7.43 2.88 -1.66
N ASP A 64 8.73 3.15 -1.79
CA ASP A 64 9.80 2.17 -1.67
C ASP A 64 10.63 2.52 -0.44
N TRP A 65 10.95 1.54 0.41
CA TRP A 65 11.86 1.74 1.52
C TRP A 65 12.64 0.47 1.86
N ILE A 66 13.64 0.61 2.73
CA ILE A 66 14.38 -0.50 3.31
C ILE A 66 13.80 -0.76 4.69
N VAL A 67 13.48 -2.01 4.99
CA VAL A 67 13.02 -2.43 6.32
C VAL A 67 14.14 -2.16 7.33
N PRO A 68 13.92 -1.30 8.34
CA PRO A 68 14.94 -0.98 9.34
C PRO A 68 15.31 -2.21 10.17
N LYS A 69 16.53 -2.21 10.71
CA LYS A 69 16.91 -3.14 11.76
C LYS A 69 16.46 -2.57 13.11
N VAL A 70 15.55 -3.26 13.79
CA VAL A 70 15.15 -2.91 15.16
C VAL A 70 15.99 -3.62 16.21
N LYS A 71 16.05 -3.01 17.38
CA LYS A 71 16.64 -3.52 18.62
C LYS A 71 15.89 -2.88 19.78
N GLN A 72 15.88 -3.53 20.93
CA GLN A 72 15.40 -2.90 22.17
C GLN A 72 16.16 -1.60 22.43
N ARG A 73 15.42 -0.55 22.77
CA ARG A 73 15.97 0.64 23.40
C ARG A 73 16.28 0.33 24.86
N ASN A 74 15.38 -0.35 25.55
CA ASN A 74 15.52 -0.76 26.95
C ASN A 74 15.55 -2.30 27.04
N ALA A 75 16.62 -2.86 27.61
CA ALA A 75 16.75 -4.31 27.74
C ALA A 75 15.63 -4.88 28.62
N GLY A 76 14.96 -5.94 28.14
CA GLY A 76 13.85 -6.57 28.86
C GLY A 76 12.46 -5.97 28.56
N GLU A 77 12.37 -4.94 27.71
CA GLU A 77 11.10 -4.34 27.31
C GLU A 77 10.74 -4.77 25.88
N ALA A 78 9.47 -5.16 25.68
CA ALA A 78 8.94 -5.37 24.34
C ALA A 78 8.63 -4.00 23.70
N GLU A 79 9.01 -3.82 22.44
CA GLU A 79 8.82 -2.55 21.72
C GLU A 79 8.28 -2.81 20.31
N THR A 80 7.35 -1.96 19.87
CA THR A 80 6.67 -2.06 18.57
C THR A 80 6.79 -0.76 17.80
N SER A 81 7.06 -0.88 16.50
CA SER A 81 6.99 0.22 15.55
C SER A 81 6.48 -0.26 14.19
N LEU A 82 5.74 0.59 13.48
CA LEU A 82 5.21 0.30 12.15
C LEU A 82 5.76 1.31 11.14
N SER A 83 6.00 0.89 9.90
CA SER A 83 6.24 1.78 8.76
C SER A 83 5.20 1.54 7.70
N TRP A 84 4.48 2.57 7.26
CA TRP A 84 3.33 2.38 6.38
C TRP A 84 3.05 3.59 5.48
N ILE A 85 2.35 3.32 4.37
CA ILE A 85 1.63 4.35 3.59
C ILE A 85 0.15 4.25 3.89
N GLY A 86 -0.56 5.35 3.76
CA GLY A 86 -2.01 5.38 3.85
C GLY A 86 -2.67 6.40 2.95
N ILE A 87 -3.98 6.21 2.76
CA ILE A 87 -4.91 7.21 2.26
C ILE A 87 -5.99 7.37 3.33
N GLY A 88 -6.01 8.54 3.95
CA GLY A 88 -6.96 8.93 4.97
C GLY A 88 -6.33 9.09 6.36
N GLY A 89 -7.13 9.18 7.42
CA GLY A 89 -6.69 9.20 8.83
C GLY A 89 -6.02 10.50 9.29
N GLY A 90 -5.51 11.29 8.33
CA GLY A 90 -4.74 12.49 8.59
C GLY A 90 -5.57 13.76 8.78
N CYS A 91 -4.83 14.86 8.84
CA CYS A 91 -5.35 16.21 8.86
C CYS A 91 -5.58 16.70 7.44
N LEU A 92 -6.77 17.22 7.14
CA LEU A 92 -7.11 17.76 5.83
C LEU A 92 -6.45 19.12 5.56
N ASP A 93 -6.01 19.80 6.61
CA ASP A 93 -5.35 21.10 6.57
C ASP A 93 -4.14 21.16 7.51
N ALA A 94 -3.26 22.12 7.23
CA ALA A 94 -1.99 22.38 7.89
C ALA A 94 -2.11 22.66 9.40
N GLY A 95 -3.23 23.25 9.83
CA GLY A 95 -3.53 23.52 11.22
C GLY A 95 -4.16 22.33 11.94
N CYS A 96 -4.43 21.23 11.23
CA CYS A 96 -5.18 20.07 11.70
C CYS A 96 -6.49 20.45 12.39
N THR A 97 -7.25 21.34 11.75
CA THR A 97 -8.56 21.76 12.23
C THR A 97 -9.65 20.76 11.84
N ILE A 98 -9.41 19.98 10.78
CA ILE A 98 -10.33 18.95 10.27
C ILE A 98 -9.55 17.64 10.10
N GLY A 99 -9.98 16.60 10.82
CA GLY A 99 -9.46 15.23 10.70
C GLY A 99 -10.23 14.38 9.69
N ASP A 100 -9.70 13.18 9.45
CA ASP A 100 -10.26 12.16 8.57
C ASP A 100 -10.52 10.86 9.34
N ASP A 101 -11.76 10.39 9.33
CA ASP A 101 -12.17 9.19 10.06
C ASP A 101 -12.02 7.90 9.21
N THR A 102 -11.64 8.02 7.94
CA THR A 102 -11.39 6.89 7.05
C THR A 102 -9.89 6.69 6.89
N LEU A 103 -9.38 5.46 6.88
CA LEU A 103 -7.97 5.17 6.65
C LEU A 103 -7.80 3.78 6.04
N ILE A 104 -7.22 3.72 4.84
CA ILE A 104 -6.66 2.49 4.27
C ILE A 104 -5.15 2.59 4.42
N GLN A 105 -4.53 1.59 5.02
CA GLN A 105 -3.09 1.60 5.25
C GLN A 105 -2.46 0.22 5.07
N ALA A 106 -1.19 0.22 4.69
CA ALA A 106 -0.41 -0.98 4.50
C ALA A 106 1.07 -0.72 4.73
N GLY A 107 1.76 -1.71 5.27
CA GLY A 107 3.13 -1.51 5.68
C GLY A 107 3.81 -2.74 6.26
N ILE A 108 4.92 -2.45 6.94
CA ILE A 108 5.76 -3.42 7.63
C ILE A 108 5.73 -3.11 9.12
N GLY A 109 5.45 -4.13 9.93
CA GLY A 109 5.59 -4.09 11.37
C GLY A 109 6.97 -4.57 11.79
N HIS A 110 7.52 -3.91 12.80
CA HIS A 110 8.80 -4.22 13.40
C HIS A 110 8.60 -4.28 14.90
N GLU A 111 8.69 -5.47 15.44
CA GLU A 111 8.55 -5.74 16.86
C GLU A 111 9.86 -6.30 17.39
N VAL A 112 10.11 -6.08 18.68
CA VAL A 112 11.12 -6.80 19.43
C VAL A 112 10.49 -7.26 20.73
N ASN A 113 10.63 -8.54 21.06
CA ASN A 113 10.11 -9.08 22.31
C ASN A 113 11.00 -8.67 23.51
N ASP A 114 10.60 -9.05 24.72
CA ASP A 114 11.34 -8.80 25.95
C ASP A 114 12.72 -9.50 26.00
N ALA A 115 12.89 -10.62 25.29
CA ALA A 115 14.17 -11.30 25.11
C ALA A 115 15.11 -10.61 24.10
N GLY A 116 14.63 -9.62 23.34
CA GLY A 116 15.41 -8.92 22.30
C GLY A 116 15.34 -9.54 20.91
N ASP A 117 14.46 -10.54 20.68
CA ASP A 117 14.26 -11.16 19.38
C ASP A 117 13.32 -10.31 18.51
N PRO A 118 13.73 -9.96 17.28
CA PRO A 118 12.91 -9.15 16.40
C PRO A 118 11.90 -10.00 15.61
N ASP A 119 10.68 -9.49 15.46
CA ASP A 119 9.66 -9.99 14.53
C ASP A 119 9.38 -8.93 13.45
N TYR A 120 9.29 -9.37 12.20
CA TYR A 120 9.00 -8.52 11.05
C TYR A 120 7.85 -9.14 10.27
N TYR A 121 6.83 -8.35 9.96
CA TYR A 121 5.66 -8.84 9.22
C TYR A 121 5.10 -7.76 8.30
N ALA A 122 4.59 -8.19 7.15
CA ALA A 122 3.76 -7.35 6.30
C ALA A 122 2.31 -7.35 6.80
N TRP A 123 1.64 -6.21 6.68
CA TRP A 123 0.26 -6.05 7.14
C TRP A 123 -0.51 -5.00 6.33
N TRP A 124 -1.83 -5.05 6.46
CA TRP A 124 -2.76 -4.06 5.93
C TRP A 124 -3.91 -3.84 6.91
N GLU A 125 -4.57 -2.69 6.82
CA GLU A 125 -5.69 -2.33 7.68
C GLU A 125 -6.64 -1.37 6.95
N ILE A 126 -7.92 -1.47 7.30
CA ILE A 126 -8.92 -0.45 6.98
C ILE A 126 -9.70 -0.09 8.24
N ILE A 127 -9.66 1.17 8.66
CA ILE A 127 -10.35 1.60 9.88
C ILE A 127 -11.87 1.53 9.66
N PRO A 128 -12.64 0.93 10.61
CA PRO A 128 -12.26 0.58 11.99
C PRO A 128 -11.90 -0.90 12.23
N LEU A 129 -11.66 -1.69 11.19
CA LEU A 129 -11.21 -3.07 11.37
C LEU A 129 -9.77 -3.10 11.86
N PRO A 130 -9.39 -4.10 12.67
CA PRO A 130 -8.03 -4.21 13.18
C PRO A 130 -7.04 -4.59 12.07
N LEU A 131 -5.78 -4.22 12.28
CA LEU A 131 -4.63 -4.65 11.49
C LEU A 131 -4.65 -6.17 11.20
N GLN A 132 -4.43 -6.50 9.93
CA GLN A 132 -4.32 -7.88 9.44
C GLN A 132 -2.90 -8.12 8.94
N ARG A 133 -2.22 -9.13 9.50
CA ARG A 133 -1.00 -9.67 8.87
C ARG A 133 -1.39 -10.28 7.52
N THR A 134 -0.52 -10.19 6.51
CA THR A 134 -0.80 -10.77 5.18
C THR A 134 -1.03 -12.28 5.27
N ASP A 135 -2.00 -12.79 4.51
CA ASP A 135 -2.28 -14.22 4.36
C ASP A 135 -2.43 -14.56 2.85
N PRO A 136 -1.54 -15.39 2.26
CA PRO A 136 -0.39 -16.04 2.90
C PRO A 136 0.65 -15.03 3.40
N PRO A 137 1.44 -15.36 4.45
CA PRO A 137 2.48 -14.48 4.98
C PRO A 137 3.49 -14.09 3.89
N LEU A 138 3.71 -12.78 3.72
CA LEU A 138 4.80 -12.25 2.91
C LEU A 138 6.08 -12.18 3.77
N PRO A 139 7.14 -12.94 3.44
CA PRO A 139 8.39 -12.88 4.18
C PRO A 139 9.05 -11.51 4.05
N VAL A 140 9.42 -10.94 5.19
CA VAL A 140 10.14 -9.65 5.29
C VAL A 140 11.15 -9.72 6.43
N ARG A 141 12.30 -9.07 6.25
CA ARG A 141 13.39 -9.02 7.23
C ARG A 141 14.09 -7.66 7.18
N ALA A 142 14.83 -7.34 8.24
CA ALA A 142 15.71 -6.17 8.25
C ALA A 142 16.64 -6.16 7.03
N GLY A 143 16.72 -5.01 6.36
CA GLY A 143 17.55 -4.79 5.17
C GLY A 143 16.84 -5.12 3.85
N ASP A 144 15.67 -5.77 3.87
CA ASP A 144 14.91 -5.99 2.65
C ASP A 144 14.39 -4.67 2.10
N ARG A 145 14.53 -4.46 0.79
CA ARG A 145 13.81 -3.42 0.06
C ARG A 145 12.38 -3.87 -0.20
N VAL A 146 11.41 -3.07 0.23
CA VAL A 146 9.99 -3.28 0.02
C VAL A 146 9.38 -2.17 -0.83
N HIS A 147 8.32 -2.50 -1.54
CA HIS A 147 7.45 -1.59 -2.26
C HIS A 147 6.03 -1.78 -1.75
N VAL A 148 5.36 -0.70 -1.37
CA VAL A 148 3.93 -0.75 -1.01
C VAL A 148 3.18 0.24 -1.88
N ALA A 149 1.99 -0.17 -2.30
CA ALA A 149 1.07 0.67 -3.08
C ALA A 149 -0.38 0.42 -2.66
N ILE A 150 -1.16 1.49 -2.59
CA ILE A 150 -2.61 1.48 -2.40
C ILE A 150 -3.19 2.27 -3.57
N VAL A 151 -4.04 1.65 -4.37
CA VAL A 151 -4.54 2.24 -5.64
C VAL A 151 -6.02 1.96 -5.79
N GLU A 152 -6.81 3.00 -6.03
CA GLU A 152 -8.22 2.86 -6.40
C GLU A 152 -8.37 2.42 -7.87
N SER A 153 -9.35 1.57 -8.13
CA SER A 153 -9.71 1.14 -9.48
C SER A 153 -10.21 2.31 -10.34
N ALA A 154 -9.61 2.46 -11.51
CA ALA A 154 -10.01 3.48 -12.48
C ALA A 154 -11.44 3.30 -13.06
N THR A 155 -12.04 2.12 -12.88
CA THR A 155 -13.37 1.78 -13.42
C THR A 155 -14.43 1.53 -12.35
N THR A 156 -14.02 1.40 -11.09
CA THR A 156 -14.92 1.04 -9.98
C THR A 156 -14.52 1.87 -8.77
N PRO A 157 -15.23 2.98 -8.51
CA PRO A 157 -14.97 3.81 -7.34
C PRO A 157 -14.98 2.99 -6.05
N GLU A 158 -14.11 3.35 -5.12
CA GLU A 158 -13.93 2.74 -3.79
C GLU A 158 -13.47 1.28 -3.81
N LEU A 159 -13.15 0.72 -4.98
CA LEU A 159 -12.48 -0.58 -5.08
C LEU A 159 -10.97 -0.34 -5.04
N TRP A 160 -10.35 -0.69 -3.92
CA TRP A 160 -8.94 -0.46 -3.64
C TRP A 160 -8.13 -1.74 -3.78
N THR A 161 -6.94 -1.63 -4.38
CA THR A 161 -5.94 -2.69 -4.41
C THR A 161 -4.73 -2.28 -3.58
N ILE A 162 -4.45 -3.07 -2.54
CA ILE A 162 -3.25 -3.01 -1.71
C ILE A 162 -2.23 -3.98 -2.29
N THR A 163 -1.01 -3.51 -2.52
CA THR A 163 0.11 -4.33 -2.96
C THR A 163 1.29 -4.13 -2.02
N ILE A 164 1.86 -5.21 -1.51
CA ILE A 164 3.10 -5.21 -0.74
C ILE A 164 4.06 -6.17 -1.44
N ALA A 165 5.18 -5.66 -1.94
CA ALA A 165 6.19 -6.45 -2.61
C ALA A 165 7.51 -6.37 -1.85
N ASN A 166 8.05 -7.53 -1.48
CA ASN A 166 9.44 -7.63 -1.07
C ASN A 166 10.30 -7.74 -2.33
N LEU A 167 10.90 -6.61 -2.73
CA LEU A 167 11.71 -6.51 -3.94
C LEU A 167 13.04 -7.27 -3.83
N THR A 168 13.49 -7.57 -2.61
CA THR A 168 14.72 -8.33 -2.35
C THR A 168 14.49 -9.82 -2.58
N LEU A 169 13.32 -10.32 -2.17
CA LEU A 169 12.93 -11.72 -2.32
C LEU A 169 12.13 -12.01 -3.60
N GLY A 170 11.68 -10.97 -4.32
CA GLY A 170 10.83 -11.11 -5.50
C GLY A 170 9.44 -11.66 -5.21
N GLN A 171 8.93 -11.46 -3.99
CA GLN A 171 7.63 -11.94 -3.54
C GLN A 171 6.64 -10.79 -3.40
N THR A 172 5.35 -11.06 -3.60
CA THR A 172 4.30 -10.03 -3.58
C THR A 172 3.03 -10.56 -2.95
N PHE A 173 2.41 -9.73 -2.13
CA PHE A 173 1.06 -9.87 -1.63
C PHE A 173 0.17 -8.82 -2.30
N THR A 174 -1.04 -9.21 -2.69
CA THR A 174 -2.05 -8.31 -3.23
C THR A 174 -3.39 -8.62 -2.58
N HIS A 175 -4.12 -7.57 -2.19
CA HIS A 175 -5.46 -7.66 -1.63
C HIS A 175 -6.34 -6.57 -2.23
N THR A 176 -7.53 -6.95 -2.70
CA THR A 176 -8.50 -6.02 -3.29
C THR A 176 -9.77 -6.05 -2.47
N LEU A 177 -10.26 -4.88 -2.08
CA LEU A 177 -11.47 -4.73 -1.27
C LEU A 177 -12.23 -3.44 -1.60
N MET A 178 -13.50 -3.40 -1.20
CA MET A 178 -14.28 -2.17 -1.20
C MET A 178 -14.06 -1.43 0.12
N TYR A 179 -13.78 -0.12 0.05
CA TYR A 179 -13.66 0.72 1.24
C TYR A 179 -14.04 2.17 0.91
N PRO A 180 -15.03 2.76 1.61
CA PRO A 180 -15.42 4.16 1.38
C PRO A 180 -14.38 5.12 1.97
N SER A 181 -13.50 5.67 1.14
CA SER A 181 -12.50 6.65 1.54
C SER A 181 -13.04 8.08 1.45
N SER A 182 -12.52 8.96 2.30
CA SER A 182 -12.71 10.41 2.12
C SER A 182 -11.84 11.00 0.99
N PHE A 183 -10.83 10.23 0.53
CA PHE A 183 -9.75 10.62 -0.38
C PHE A 183 -8.94 11.83 0.10
N ALA A 184 -9.01 12.16 1.39
CA ALA A 184 -8.70 13.50 1.85
C ALA A 184 -7.24 13.72 2.24
N THR A 185 -6.51 12.65 2.55
CA THR A 185 -5.10 12.71 2.93
C THR A 185 -4.33 11.55 2.33
N ALA A 186 -3.01 11.72 2.23
CA ALA A 186 -2.08 10.66 1.90
C ALA A 186 -0.81 10.82 2.72
N GLU A 187 -0.30 9.72 3.26
CA GLU A 187 0.79 9.77 4.23
C GLU A 187 1.82 8.65 4.09
N TRP A 188 3.03 8.95 4.57
CA TRP A 188 4.15 8.05 4.76
C TRP A 188 4.64 8.17 6.19
N VAL A 189 4.44 7.14 7.01
CA VAL A 189 4.53 7.24 8.47
C VAL A 189 5.43 6.14 9.05
N ILE A 190 6.22 6.53 10.05
CA ILE A 190 6.72 5.65 11.10
C ILE A 190 5.88 5.90 12.35
N GLU A 191 5.29 4.84 12.89
CA GLU A 191 4.37 4.91 14.00
C GLU A 191 4.84 4.07 15.18
N ARG A 192 4.59 4.57 16.40
CA ARG A 192 4.53 3.78 17.62
C ARG A 192 3.06 3.52 17.97
N PRO A 193 2.51 2.32 17.73
CA PRO A 193 1.10 2.03 18.01
C PRO A 193 0.76 2.30 19.48
N VAL A 194 -0.49 2.71 19.71
CA VAL A 194 -1.03 3.04 21.04
C VAL A 194 -1.96 1.96 21.57
#